data_AF-A0A5B1QKM2-F1
#
_entry.id   AF-A0A5B1QKM2-F1
#
_cell.length_a   1.000
_cell.length_b   1.000
_cell.length_c   1.000
_cell.angle_alpha   90.00
_cell.angle_beta   90.00
_cell.angle_gamma   90.00
#
_symmetry.space_group_name_H-M   'P 1'
#
loop_
_entity.id
_entity.type
_entity.pdbx_description
1 polymer ?
#
loop_
_entity_poly.entity_id
_entity_poly.type
_entity_poly.pdbx_seq_one_letter_code
_entity_poly.pdbx_strand_id
1 'polypeptide(L)'
;MSKFAPHRRGGNNPTATSSTVCQKCLGIGHFTYQCKSSRPYVSRPSRTQQLENPKVLAKLKAEGKPSVETPEEFKNKCVCFVRTPF
;
A
#
# COMPACT_ATOMS: atom_id res chain seq x y z
N MET A 1 17.05 20.93 1.07
CA MET A 1 17.32 19.69 1.84
C MET A 1 16.52 19.73 3.14
N SER A 2 15.70 18.72 3.47
CA SER A 2 14.70 18.79 4.55
C SER A 2 15.28 18.55 5.96
N LYS A 3 14.83 19.37 6.92
CA LYS A 3 15.26 19.43 8.35
C LYS A 3 14.81 18.22 9.20
N PHE A 4 13.92 17.37 8.68
CA PHE A 4 13.23 16.33 9.47
C PHE A 4 13.82 14.92 9.33
N ALA A 5 14.85 14.72 8.53
CA ALA A 5 15.50 13.41 8.42
C ALA A 5 16.52 13.23 9.56
N PRO A 6 16.41 12.19 10.40
CA PRO A 6 17.39 11.94 11.45
C PRO A 6 18.75 11.61 10.84
N HIS A 7 19.71 12.53 10.95
CA HIS A 7 21.11 12.29 10.62
C HIS A 7 21.77 11.43 11.70
N ARG A 8 21.58 10.11 11.63
CA ARG A 8 22.35 9.18 12.45
C ARG A 8 23.79 9.17 11.90
N ARG A 9 24.74 9.68 12.68
CA ARG A 9 26.17 9.41 12.46
C ARG A 9 26.39 7.93 12.78
N GLY A 10 26.32 7.07 11.77
CA GLY A 10 26.54 5.64 11.90
C GLY A 10 28.02 5.35 12.12
N GLY A 11 28.34 4.52 13.12
CA GLY A 11 29.69 3.97 13.28
C GLY A 11 30.12 3.22 12.02
N ASN A 12 31.43 3.20 11.74
CA ASN A 12 32.00 2.79 10.46
C ASN A 12 31.76 1.32 10.06
N ASN A 13 31.11 0.51 10.90
CA ASN A 13 30.75 -0.87 10.59
C ASN A 13 29.54 -1.35 11.42
N PRO A 14 28.29 -1.03 11.00
CA PRO A 14 27.11 -1.52 11.71
C PRO A 14 26.94 -3.02 11.49
N THR A 15 26.78 -3.80 12.57
CA THR A 15 26.32 -5.19 12.49
C THR A 15 24.79 -5.21 12.28
N ALA A 16 24.29 -6.07 11.40
CA ALA A 16 22.87 -6.16 11.13
C ALA A 16 22.12 -6.63 12.39
N THR A 17 21.12 -5.87 12.82
CA THR A 17 20.22 -6.31 13.90
C THR A 17 19.24 -7.35 13.37
N SER A 18 18.65 -8.13 14.27
CA SER A 18 17.53 -9.04 13.96
C SER A 18 16.26 -8.32 13.45
N SER A 19 16.24 -6.99 13.41
CA SER A 19 15.18 -6.16 12.85
C SER A 19 15.58 -5.50 11.51
N THR A 20 16.81 -5.67 11.06
CA THR A 20 17.30 -5.08 9.81
C THR A 20 16.70 -5.82 8.63
N VAL A 21 15.83 -5.15 7.86
CA VAL A 21 15.19 -5.70 6.66
C VAL A 21 16.03 -5.40 5.41
N CYS A 22 16.33 -6.44 4.64
CA CYS A 22 17.02 -6.32 3.38
C CYS A 22 16.06 -5.87 2.27
N GLN A 23 16.36 -4.75 1.61
CA GLN A 23 15.53 -4.23 0.50
C GLN A 23 15.57 -5.10 -0.77
N LYS A 24 16.55 -6.00 -0.91
CA LYS A 24 16.72 -6.85 -2.09
C LYS A 24 15.84 -8.10 -2.03
N CYS A 25 15.81 -8.78 -0.89
CA CYS A 25 15.08 -10.04 -0.72
C CYS A 25 13.90 -9.96 0.24
N LEU A 26 13.69 -8.82 0.92
CA LEU A 26 12.66 -8.60 1.95
C LEU A 26 12.82 -9.49 3.19
N GLY A 27 13.93 -10.23 3.31
CA GLY A 27 14.30 -11.00 4.50
C GLY A 27 14.94 -10.12 5.58
N ILE A 28 15.10 -10.69 6.78
CA ILE A 28 15.61 -9.99 7.95
C ILE A 28 17.01 -10.52 8.31
N GLY A 29 17.82 -9.72 9.00
CA GLY A 29 19.08 -10.15 9.62
C GLY A 29 20.34 -9.90 8.79
N HIS A 30 20.24 -9.16 7.69
CA HIS A 30 21.40 -8.76 6.89
C HIS A 30 21.15 -7.46 6.12
N PHE A 31 22.24 -6.77 5.79
CA PHE A 31 22.20 -5.62 4.89
C PHE A 31 22.18 -6.05 3.42
N THR A 32 21.72 -5.14 2.55
CA THR A 32 21.58 -5.39 1.11
C THR A 32 22.88 -5.82 0.42
N TYR A 33 24.04 -5.35 0.88
CA TYR A 33 25.35 -5.71 0.31
C TYR A 33 25.80 -7.13 0.64
N GLN A 34 25.26 -7.77 1.69
CA GLN A 34 25.56 -9.16 2.07
C GLN A 34 24.55 -10.15 1.47
N CYS A 35 23.50 -9.65 0.80
CA CYS A 35 22.37 -10.45 0.34
C CYS A 35 22.75 -11.35 -0.86
N LYS A 36 22.81 -12.66 -0.62
CA LYS A 36 23.07 -13.70 -1.65
C LYS A 36 21.81 -14.18 -2.37
N SER A 37 20.62 -13.99 -1.80
CA SER A 37 19.36 -14.43 -2.41
C SER A 37 18.96 -13.55 -3.61
N SER A 38 18.24 -14.15 -4.56
CA SER A 38 17.61 -13.44 -5.67
C SER A 38 16.44 -12.58 -5.19
N ARG A 39 16.05 -11.59 -5.98
CA ARG A 39 14.93 -10.69 -5.68
C ARG A 39 13.61 -11.43 -5.93
N PRO A 40 12.77 -11.67 -4.90
CA PRO A 40 11.49 -12.31 -5.10
C PRO A 40 10.59 -11.37 -5.91
N TYR A 41 9.88 -11.92 -6.90
CA TYR A 41 8.83 -11.19 -7.60
C TYR A 41 7.59 -11.16 -6.72
N VAL A 42 7.25 -9.98 -6.20
CA VAL A 42 6.03 -9.76 -5.42
C VAL A 42 5.06 -9.01 -6.32
N SER A 43 3.98 -9.68 -6.72
CA SER A 43 2.90 -9.02 -7.46
C SER A 43 2.19 -8.05 -6.52
N ARG A 44 1.96 -6.83 -7.02
CA ARG A 44 1.08 -5.88 -6.34
C ARG A 44 -0.35 -6.20 -6.74
N PRO A 45 -1.25 -6.52 -5.79
CA PRO A 45 -2.64 -6.78 -6.14
C PRO A 45 -3.26 -5.51 -6.71
N SER A 46 -4.07 -5.67 -7.76
CA SER A 46 -4.80 -4.55 -8.37
C SER A 46 -5.82 -3.98 -7.37
N ARG A 47 -6.26 -2.74 -7.61
CA ARG A 47 -7.29 -2.10 -6.76
C ARG A 47 -8.58 -2.94 -6.67
N THR A 48 -8.97 -3.61 -7.75
CA THR A 48 -10.14 -4.50 -7.76
C THR A 48 -9.91 -5.76 -6.93
N GLN A 49 -8.75 -6.43 -7.10
CA GLN A 49 -8.35 -7.58 -6.29
C GLN A 49 -8.26 -7.25 -4.80
N GLN A 50 -7.88 -6.02 -4.45
CA GLN A 50 -7.86 -5.57 -3.06
C GLN A 50 -9.27 -5.47 -2.46
N LEU A 51 -10.24 -4.98 -3.23
CA LEU A 51 -11.63 -4.84 -2.82
C LEU A 51 -12.37 -6.18 -2.76
N GLU A 52 -11.96 -7.17 -3.54
CA GLU A 52 -12.54 -8.53 -3.53
C GLU A 52 -12.17 -9.32 -2.25
N ASN A 53 -11.20 -8.85 -1.47
CA ASN A 53 -10.81 -9.52 -0.23
C ASN A 53 -12.00 -9.55 0.77
N PRO A 54 -12.41 -10.73 1.27
CA PRO A 54 -13.59 -10.86 2.12
C PRO A 54 -13.45 -10.07 3.43
N LYS A 55 -12.23 -9.92 3.94
CA LYS A 55 -11.93 -9.11 5.13
C LYS A 55 -12.13 -7.61 4.90
N VAL A 56 -11.84 -7.12 3.69
CA VAL A 56 -12.03 -5.72 3.32
C VAL A 56 -13.51 -5.46 3.06
N LEU A 57 -14.18 -6.38 2.34
CA LEU A 57 -15.63 -6.31 2.10
C LEU A 57 -16.44 -6.28 3.39
N ALA A 58 -16.09 -7.11 4.38
CA ALA A 58 -16.78 -7.13 5.66
C ALA A 58 -16.68 -5.77 6.39
N LYS A 59 -15.50 -5.14 6.37
CA LYS A 59 -15.29 -3.81 6.94
C LYS A 59 -16.08 -2.74 6.20
N LEU A 60 -16.02 -2.73 4.86
CA LEU A 60 -16.76 -1.78 4.03
C LEU A 60 -18.29 -1.92 4.19
N LYS A 61 -18.80 -3.14 4.38
CA LYS A 61 -20.23 -3.39 4.64
C LYS A 61 -20.65 -2.96 6.05
N ALA A 62 -19.80 -3.14 7.05
CA ALA A 62 -20.05 -2.68 8.41
C ALA A 62 -20.01 -1.13 8.51
N GLU A 63 -19.11 -0.50 7.75
CA GLU A 63 -19.01 0.95 7.57
C GLU A 63 -20.06 1.51 6.58
N GLY A 64 -20.83 0.62 5.93
CA GLY A 64 -21.82 0.91 4.90
C GLY A 64 -23.12 1.53 5.41
N LYS A 65 -23.13 2.20 6.55
CA LYS A 65 -24.18 3.16 6.89
C LYS A 65 -23.72 4.54 6.40
N PRO A 66 -24.04 4.95 5.15
CA PRO A 66 -23.86 6.33 4.76
C PRO A 66 -24.69 7.17 5.72
N SER A 67 -24.04 8.00 6.54
CA SER A 67 -24.72 8.90 7.49
C SER A 67 -25.43 10.08 6.81
N VAL A 68 -25.38 10.13 5.48
CA VAL A 68 -25.99 11.17 4.66
C VAL A 68 -26.93 10.45 3.71
N GLU A 69 -28.23 10.68 3.90
CA GLU A 69 -29.28 10.25 3.00
C GLU A 69 -28.95 10.78 1.60
N THR A 70 -28.61 9.88 0.70
CA THR A 70 -28.41 10.24 -0.70
C THR A 70 -29.80 10.51 -1.28
N PRO A 71 -30.08 11.73 -1.79
CA PRO A 71 -31.36 12.02 -2.42
C PRO A 71 -31.57 11.06 -3.59
N GLU A 72 -32.82 10.66 -3.79
CA GLU A 72 -33.23 9.64 -4.76
C GLU A 72 -32.81 9.94 -6.22
N GLU A 73 -32.42 11.18 -6.49
CA GLU A 73 -31.95 11.68 -7.79
C GLU A 73 -30.72 10.94 -8.34
N PHE A 74 -29.86 10.34 -7.51
CA PHE A 74 -28.68 9.61 -7.97
C PHE A 74 -28.94 8.15 -8.40
N LYS A 75 -30.17 7.64 -8.26
CA LYS A 75 -30.54 6.27 -8.67
C LYS A 75 -30.90 6.15 -10.16
N ASN A 76 -30.97 7.26 -10.89
CA ASN A 76 -31.28 7.28 -12.31
C ASN A 76 -30.03 7.06 -13.17
N LYS A 77 -29.69 5.80 -13.43
CA LYS A 77 -28.53 5.33 -14.20
C LYS A 77 -28.55 5.61 -15.71
N CYS A 78 -29.37 6.54 -16.20
CA CYS A 78 -29.51 6.75 -17.64
C CYS A 78 -29.51 8.21 -18.06
N VAL A 79 -28.73 9.10 -17.44
CA VAL A 79 -28.36 10.35 -18.11
C VAL A 79 -27.00 10.82 -17.60
N CYS A 80 -26.16 11.31 -18.51
CA CYS A 80 -24.94 12.10 -18.22
C CYS A 80 -23.65 11.34 -17.87
N PHE A 81 -23.24 10.35 -18.67
CA PHE A 81 -21.80 10.20 -18.96
C PHE A 81 -21.58 10.18 -20.47
N VAL A 82 -22.03 11.25 -21.12
CA VAL A 82 -21.55 11.56 -22.46
C VAL A 82 -20.10 12.01 -22.30
N ARG A 83 -19.21 11.14 -22.74
CA ARG A 83 -17.79 11.37 -23.00
C ARG A 83 -17.50 12.82 -23.40
N THR A 84 -16.81 13.56 -22.55
CA THR A 84 -15.99 14.69 -23.01
C THR A 84 -14.55 14.19 -23.15
N PRO A 85 -14.04 14.01 -24.38
CA PRO A 85 -12.62 13.81 -24.59
C PRO A 85 -11.89 15.14 -24.36
N PHE A 86 -10.86 15.12 -23.51
CA PHE A 86 -9.72 16.02 -23.58
C PHE A 86 -8.45 15.19 -23.37
#